data_AF-A0A536WBN5-F1
#
_entry.id   AF-A0A536WBN5-F1
#
_cell.length_a   1.000
_cell.length_b   1.000
_cell.length_c   1.000
_cell.angle_alpha   90.00
_cell.angle_beta   90.00
_cell.angle_gamma   90.00
#
_symmetry.space_group_name_H-M   'P 1'
#
loop_
_entity.id
_entity.type
_entity.pdbx_description
1 polymer ?
#
loop_
_entity_poly.entity_id
_entity_poly.type
_entity_poly.pdbx_seq_one_letter_code
_entity_poly.pdbx_strand_id
1 'polypeptide(L)' 'MGKPSVYTDALTRAAIAVGGEARLAAALRVRVKLVRQWLAGTAYPPTKIYQKALDLLISVGRH' A
#
# COMPACT_ATOMS: atom_id res chain seq x y z
N MET A 1 11.51 17.20 -5.71
CA MET A 1 10.50 16.53 -4.88
C MET A 1 9.41 16.00 -5.81
N GLY A 2 9.36 14.69 -6.05
CA GLY A 2 8.37 14.08 -6.94
C GLY A 2 6.98 14.17 -6.31
N LYS A 3 5.97 14.59 -7.08
CA LYS A 3 4.58 14.65 -6.65
C LYS A 3 4.20 13.34 -5.92
N PRO A 4 3.58 13.40 -4.72
CA PRO A 4 3.02 12.20 -4.11
C PRO A 4 2.01 11.65 -5.12
N SER A 5 2.39 10.54 -5.75
CA SER A 5 1.52 9.91 -6.72
C SER A 5 0.30 9.40 -5.94
N VAL A 6 -0.89 9.48 -6.51
CA VAL A 6 -2.13 8.98 -5.87
C VAL A 6 -1.95 7.54 -5.36
N TYR A 7 -1.08 6.76 -6.03
CA TYR A 7 -0.64 5.43 -5.60
C TYR A 7 0.04 5.40 -4.22
N THR A 8 0.91 6.36 -3.93
CA THR A 8 1.64 6.48 -2.66
C THR A 8 0.67 6.81 -1.52
N ASP A 9 -0.28 7.72 -1.77
CA ASP A 9 -1.27 8.13 -0.76
C ASP A 9 -2.24 6.98 -0.44
N ALA A 10 -2.74 6.29 -1.47
CA ALA A 10 -3.60 5.11 -1.30
C ALA A 10 -2.90 3.97 -0.54
N LEU A 11 -1.63 3.68 -0.86
CA LEU A 11 -0.85 2.69 -0.12
C LEU A 11 -0.58 3.12 1.33
N THR A 12 -0.34 4.41 1.57
CA THR A 12 -0.13 4.94 2.91
C THR A 12 -1.39 4.77 3.75
N ARG A 13 -2.56 5.11 3.19
CA ARG A 13 -3.86 4.88 3.84
C ARG A 13 -4.12 3.40 4.09
N ALA A 14 -3.82 2.55 3.11
CA ALA A 14 -3.94 1.10 3.27
C ALA A 14 -3.05 0.58 4.38
N ALA A 15 -1.80 1.06 4.46
CA ALA A 15 -0.88 0.70 5.53
C ALA A 15 -1.43 1.12 6.89
N ILE A 16 -1.94 2.34 7.03
CA ILE A 16 -2.55 2.81 8.29
C ILE A 16 -3.77 1.95 8.66
N ALA A 17 -4.65 1.69 7.70
CA ALA A 17 -5.88 0.91 7.90
C ALA A 17 -5.61 -0.53 8.38
N VAL A 18 -4.58 -1.20 7.83
CA VAL A 18 -4.24 -2.58 8.21
C VAL A 18 -3.35 -2.68 9.45
N GLY A 19 -2.92 -1.56 10.04
CA GLY A 19 -2.06 -1.53 11.23
C GLY A 19 -0.56 -1.50 10.96
N GLY A 20 -0.14 -0.97 9.80
CA GLY A 20 1.23 -0.63 9.45
C GLY A 20 1.78 -1.31 8.20
N GLU A 21 2.99 -0.91 7.81
CA GLU A 21 3.69 -1.40 6.61
C GLU A 21 3.90 -2.92 6.61
N ALA A 22 4.21 -3.50 7.78
CA ALA A 22 4.48 -4.92 7.92
C ALA A 22 3.22 -5.78 7.68
N ARG A 23 2.07 -5.34 8.20
CA ARG A 23 0.79 -6.00 7.94
C ARG A 23 0.34 -5.82 6.50
N LEU A 24 0.57 -4.64 5.91
CA LEU A 24 0.31 -4.42 4.49
C LEU A 24 1.16 -5.36 3.62
N ALA A 25 2.45 -5.49 3.93
CA ALA A 25 3.34 -6.41 3.23
C ALA A 25 2.87 -7.86 3.33
N ALA A 26 2.45 -8.30 4.53
CA ALA A 26 1.90 -9.63 4.74
C ALA A 26 0.60 -9.86 3.96
N ALA A 27 -0.33 -8.90 3.99
CA ALA A 27 -1.62 -8.98 3.29
C ALA A 27 -1.43 -9.01 1.75
N LEU A 28 -0.49 -8.22 1.25
CA LEU A 28 -0.11 -8.18 -0.17
C LEU A 28 0.79 -9.37 -0.57
N ARG A 29 1.32 -10.13 0.40
CA ARG A 29 2.32 -11.21 0.21
C ARG A 29 3.57 -10.73 -0.51
N VAL A 30 4.08 -9.56 -0.12
CA VAL A 30 5.29 -8.95 -0.67
C VAL A 30 6.29 -8.65 0.43
N ARG A 31 7.53 -8.34 0.04
CA ARG A 31 8.57 -7.94 1.01
C ARG A 31 8.27 -6.55 1.54
N VAL A 32 8.43 -6.35 2.86
CA VAL A 32 8.26 -5.03 3.50
C VAL A 32 9.16 -3.95 2.90
N LYS A 33 10.35 -4.33 2.41
CA LYS A 33 11.26 -3.40 1.70
C LYS A 33 10.63 -2.81 0.43
N LEU A 34 9.85 -3.60 -0.31
CA LEU A 34 9.12 -3.13 -1.50
C LEU A 34 8.01 -2.15 -1.11
N VAL A 35 7.28 -2.46 -0.03
CA VAL A 35 6.24 -1.55 0.50
C VAL A 35 6.85 -0.21 0.89
N ARG A 36 7.99 -0.21 1.60
CA ARG A 36 8.72 1.02 1.92
C ARG A 36 9.16 1.79 0.67
N GLN A 37 9.63 1.09 -0.36
CA GLN A 37 10.00 1.75 -1.62
C GLN A 37 8.81 2.41 -2.32
N TRP A 38 7.64 1.77 -2.28
CA TRP A 38 6.40 2.32 -2.82
C TRP A 38 5.91 3.53 -2.02
N LEU A 39 5.95 3.45 -0.69
CA LEU A 39 5.60 4.55 0.22
C LEU A 39 6.59 5.73 0.10
N ALA A 40 7.86 5.44 -0.18
CA ALA A 40 8.87 6.47 -0.45
C ALA A 40 8.76 7.07 -1.88
N GLY A 41 7.86 6.57 -2.73
CA GLY A 41 7.74 7.00 -4.14
C GLY A 41 8.95 6.63 -5.01
N THR A 42 9.83 5.76 -4.52
CA THR A 42 11.06 5.30 -5.22
C THR A 42 10.78 4.15 -6.17
N ALA A 43 9.64 3.48 -6.00
CA ALA A 43 9.16 2.42 -6.89
C ALA A 43 7.64 2.51 -7.00
N TYR A 44 7.09 1.90 -8.05
CA TYR A 44 5.64 1.83 -8.24
C TYR A 44 5.16 0.38 -8.06
N PRO A 45 4.05 0.16 -7.34
CA PRO A 45 3.45 -1.16 -7.24
C PRO A 45 2.90 -1.59 -8.60
N PRO A 46 3.00 -2.88 -8.96
CA PRO A 46 2.27 -3.43 -10.09
C PRO A 46 0.76 -3.21 -9.94
N THR A 47 0.02 -3.05 -11.05
CA THR A 47 -1.44 -2.82 -11.04
C THR A 47 -2.20 -3.87 -10.20
N LYS A 48 -1.78 -5.14 -10.24
CA LYS A 48 -2.37 -6.23 -9.43
C LYS A 48 -2.22 -5.99 -7.93
N ILE A 49 -1.08 -5.45 -7.49
CA ILE A 49 -0.83 -5.12 -6.08
C ILE A 49 -1.67 -3.92 -5.67
N TYR A 50 -1.78 -2.91 -6.54
CA TYR A 50 -2.62 -1.75 -6.29
C TYR A 50 -4.10 -2.13 -6.12
N GLN A 51 -4.65 -2.96 -7.01
CA GLN A 51 -6.01 -3.49 -6.88
C GLN A 51 -6.21 -4.22 -5.55
N LYS A 52 -5.27 -5.09 -5.17
CA LYS A 52 -5.35 -5.82 -3.89
C LYS A 52 -5.25 -4.91 -2.67
N ALA A 53 -4.50 -3.80 -2.75
CA ALA A 53 -4.46 -2.80 -1.70
C ALA A 53 -5.80 -2.03 -1.58
N LEU A 54 -6.47 -1.75 -2.70
CA LEU A 54 -7.81 -1.17 -2.71
C LEU A 54 -8.85 -2.14 -2.13
N ASP A 55 -8.78 -3.43 -2.48
CA ASP A 55 -9.66 -4.46 -1.89
C ASP A 55 -9.50 -4.53 -0.37
N LEU A 56 -8.27 -4.41 0.13
CA LEU A 56 -8.01 -4.35 1.57
C LEU A 56 -8.62 -3.10 2.21
N LEU A 57 -8.53 -1.94 1.56
CA LEU A 57 -9.16 -0.71 2.05
C LEU A 57 -10.69 -0.84 2.11
N ILE A 58 -11.31 -1.39 1.07
CA ILE A 58 -12.76 -1.63 1.02
C ILE A 58 -13.17 -2.64 2.11
N SER A 59 -12.38 -3.69 2.30
CA SER A 59 -12.63 -4.71 3.32
C SER A 59 -12.49 -4.17 4.75
N VAL A 60 -11.52 -3.27 5.01
CA VAL A 60 -11.28 -2.70 6.34
C VAL A 60 -12.27 -1.57 6.66
N GLY A 61 -12.74 -0.82 5.66
CA GLY A 61 -13.75 0.23 5.84
C GLY A 61 -15.18 -0.26 6.10
N ARG A 62 -15.42 -1.58 6.08
CA ARG A 62 -16.73 -2.20 6.33
C ARG A 62 -16.92 -2.58 7.81
N HIS A 63 -16.52 -1.72 8.75
CA HIS A 63 -16.67 -1.99 10.18
C HIS A 63 -17.21 -0.79 10.95
#